data_AF-A0A840ULF6-F1
#
_entry.id   AF-A0A840ULF6-F1
#
_cell.length_a   1.000
_cell.length_b   1.000
_cell.length_c   1.000
_cell.angle_alpha   90.00
_cell.angle_beta   90.00
_cell.angle_gamma   90.00
#
_symmetry.space_group_name_H-M   'P 1'
#
loop_
_entity.id
_entity.type
_entity.pdbx_description
1 polymer ?
#
loop_
_entity_poly.entity_id
_entity_poly.type
_entity_poly.pdbx_seq_one_letter_code
_entity_poly.pdbx_strand_id
1 'polypeptide(L)'
;MTAPSLYRWIVTRQNNIYGSLKLNGYHPVCKKIVLSRFGANHSTDLVSMLIFIYLLLLAGVFFTLNQNFFLIYIGCIVDVYVIYLIFKVTKNWSNKLLAVVPLVLGIIYIVQLYSVYAVGGYLSPLAIQNAQTAYTTDIKYTLLIWVLLIFALVYLVEMVRPQKQNKNTTAAIIVPLYLLSIPIAPLANNFSVNVLESPIRSFALSAYAAYFNPNKKSDINFLQIGSLRKRQVYEYRNKYINVSDKNIVVIFSEGISSRWIAPYGGIYSDLTPNLNKLYGESFVIDNYYNHTAATFRGLRGQLLSSFQRIGGSNVEKTGLMQRQDSIKSKFNWTYPVEALKDEGYKSYFYLSQENVLNKMLETLKFDEVYGRTKLSELYLDGKIDSKVLTDKQLFESMLKSLIEKNEKGEKFFAALYNFDTHNNLNAEISYRGLNNEVLNRLKKFDSIFGDFLQEFKKSRLSENTVLIFTSDHSTFPDRHARSADPRMPHFFVDKIPFLIYGNGIKHNIFDAEGATSIAFMPTLLDFLGIKNFSNMMIGCSMFEKCSANRLIVIGDERFQTSREGFVPIKNNNEFHKQHQIVDLSLNLSDFN
;
A
#
# COMPACT_ATOMS: atom_id res chain seq x y z
N MET A 1 -11.21 -25.19 -50.28
CA MET A 1 -10.70 -24.02 -51.04
C MET A 1 -9.44 -23.52 -50.37
N THR A 2 -8.30 -23.49 -51.07
CA THR A 2 -7.03 -22.99 -50.53
C THR A 2 -6.98 -21.46 -50.58
N ALA A 3 -6.25 -20.82 -49.66
CA ALA A 3 -6.17 -19.35 -49.52
C ALA A 3 -5.92 -18.55 -50.83
N PRO A 4 -5.15 -19.05 -51.83
CA PRO A 4 -4.98 -18.33 -53.10
C PRO A 4 -6.26 -18.24 -53.96
N SER A 5 -7.17 -19.22 -53.82
CA SER A 5 -8.42 -19.29 -54.58
C SER A 5 -9.50 -18.32 -54.08
N LEU A 6 -9.49 -18.01 -52.77
CA LEU A 6 -10.38 -17.01 -52.16
C LEU A 6 -9.94 -15.57 -52.54
N TYR A 7 -8.63 -15.32 -52.63
CA TYR A 7 -8.08 -14.03 -53.06
C TYR A 7 -8.41 -13.73 -54.52
N ARG A 8 -8.28 -14.70 -55.44
CA ARG A 8 -8.73 -14.53 -56.83
C ARG A 8 -10.24 -14.28 -56.90
N TRP A 9 -11.07 -14.98 -56.12
CA TRP A 9 -12.52 -14.79 -56.14
C TRP A 9 -12.95 -13.39 -55.67
N ILE A 10 -12.29 -12.83 -54.65
CA ILE A 10 -12.57 -11.48 -54.13
C ILE A 10 -12.13 -10.39 -55.12
N VAL A 11 -10.96 -10.54 -55.76
CA VAL A 11 -10.43 -9.57 -56.73
C VAL A 11 -11.29 -9.51 -58.01
N THR A 12 -11.80 -10.63 -58.50
CA THR A 12 -12.65 -10.64 -59.70
C THR A 12 -14.03 -10.00 -59.46
N ARG A 13 -14.59 -10.09 -58.24
CA ARG A 13 -15.86 -9.42 -57.90
C ARG A 13 -15.72 -7.92 -57.64
N GLN A 14 -14.57 -7.46 -57.11
CA GLN A 14 -14.31 -6.03 -56.92
C GLN A 14 -14.25 -5.27 -58.25
N ASN A 15 -13.68 -5.87 -59.30
CA ASN A 15 -13.61 -5.25 -60.63
C ASN A 15 -14.96 -5.13 -61.35
N ASN A 16 -15.94 -5.99 -61.03
CA ASN A 16 -17.28 -5.91 -61.61
C ASN A 16 -18.18 -4.84 -60.96
N ILE A 17 -17.86 -4.36 -59.76
CA ILE A 17 -18.65 -3.33 -59.06
C ILE A 17 -18.22 -1.91 -59.47
N TYR A 18 -17.01 -1.73 -60.00
CA TYR A 18 -16.51 -0.44 -60.49
C TYR A 18 -16.72 -0.22 -62.01
N GLY A 19 -17.33 -1.18 -62.72
CA GLY A 19 -17.44 -1.17 -64.18
C GLY A 19 -18.64 -0.40 -64.79
N SER A 20 -19.55 0.17 -64.00
CA SER A 20 -20.85 0.67 -64.52
C SER A 20 -21.17 2.15 -64.24
N LEU A 21 -20.17 3.02 -64.13
CA LEU A 21 -20.38 4.48 -64.20
C LEU A 21 -19.70 5.07 -65.42
N LYS A 22 -20.43 5.07 -66.55
CA LYS A 22 -20.08 5.84 -67.76
C LYS A 22 -20.21 7.34 -67.45
N LEU A 23 -19.10 8.01 -67.17
CA LEU A 23 -18.98 9.47 -67.23
C LEU A 23 -18.39 9.86 -68.60
N ASN A 24 -19.24 9.92 -69.61
CA ASN A 24 -18.92 10.58 -70.89
C ASN A 24 -19.17 12.08 -70.70
N GLY A 25 -18.12 12.92 -70.76
CA GLY A 25 -18.30 14.37 -70.89
C GLY A 25 -17.35 15.32 -70.12
N TYR A 26 -16.20 14.89 -69.61
CA TYR A 26 -15.27 15.82 -68.92
C TYR A 26 -13.84 15.80 -69.49
N HIS A 27 -13.28 17.01 -69.60
CA HIS A 27 -11.93 17.33 -70.09
C HIS A 27 -10.82 16.60 -69.29
N PRO A 28 -9.73 16.12 -69.93
CA PRO A 28 -8.70 15.25 -69.33
C PRO A 28 -8.00 15.79 -68.07
N VAL A 29 -8.09 17.10 -67.79
CA VAL A 29 -7.55 17.74 -66.59
C VAL A 29 -8.39 17.44 -65.33
N CYS A 30 -9.72 17.33 -65.44
CA CYS A 30 -10.59 17.03 -64.29
C CYS A 30 -10.50 15.57 -63.83
N LYS A 31 -10.22 14.63 -64.74
CA LYS A 31 -10.03 13.20 -64.42
C LYS A 31 -8.80 12.97 -63.54
N LYS A 32 -7.76 13.80 -63.68
CA LYS A 32 -6.54 13.78 -62.86
C LYS A 32 -6.74 14.36 -61.46
N ILE A 33 -7.71 15.27 -61.27
CA ILE A 33 -8.00 15.92 -59.99
C ILE A 33 -8.93 15.05 -59.13
N VAL A 34 -9.89 14.34 -59.73
CA VAL A 34 -10.83 13.46 -58.99
C VAL A 34 -10.17 12.14 -58.57
N LEU A 35 -9.31 11.54 -59.40
CA LEU A 35 -8.60 10.29 -59.04
C LEU A 35 -7.38 10.51 -58.11
N SER A 36 -6.83 11.73 -58.01
CA SER A 36 -5.71 12.02 -57.11
C SER A 36 -6.13 12.42 -55.69
N ARG A 37 -7.38 12.83 -55.47
CA ARG A 37 -7.90 13.20 -54.13
C ARG A 37 -8.67 12.09 -53.40
N PHE A 38 -9.10 11.04 -54.09
CA PHE A 38 -9.79 9.89 -53.46
C PHE A 38 -9.04 8.55 -53.62
N GLY A 39 -7.77 8.59 -54.04
CA GLY A 39 -6.92 7.41 -54.14
C GLY A 39 -6.25 7.08 -52.81
N ALA A 40 -6.68 6.00 -52.15
CA ALA A 40 -5.89 5.00 -51.42
C ALA A 40 -4.69 5.43 -50.51
N ASN A 41 -4.59 6.70 -50.11
CA ASN A 41 -3.48 7.22 -49.29
C ASN A 41 -3.90 7.49 -47.83
N HIS A 42 -5.21 7.58 -47.53
CA HIS A 42 -5.69 7.79 -46.16
C HIS A 42 -6.02 6.50 -45.39
N SER A 43 -6.21 5.36 -46.08
CA SER A 43 -6.62 4.10 -45.41
C SER A 43 -5.50 3.43 -44.61
N THR A 44 -4.23 3.62 -44.98
CA THR A 44 -3.09 3.05 -44.22
C THR A 44 -2.75 3.83 -42.95
N ASP A 45 -3.02 5.14 -42.91
CA ASP A 45 -2.84 5.96 -41.70
C ASP A 45 -4.01 5.77 -40.71
N LEU A 46 -5.26 5.63 -41.19
CA LEU A 46 -6.41 5.35 -40.31
C LEU A 46 -6.29 4.00 -39.59
N VAL A 47 -5.69 3.03 -40.26
CA VAL A 47 -5.54 1.65 -39.77
C VAL A 47 -4.30 1.50 -38.87
N SER A 48 -3.25 2.31 -39.04
CA SER A 48 -2.09 2.36 -38.13
C SER A 48 -2.35 3.14 -36.83
N MET A 49 -3.57 3.63 -36.62
CA MET A 49 -4.04 4.24 -35.37
C MET A 49 -4.64 3.24 -34.37
N LEU A 50 -4.67 1.93 -34.66
CA LEU A 50 -5.32 0.96 -33.75
C LEU A 50 -4.71 0.94 -32.34
N ILE A 51 -3.39 1.05 -32.23
CA ILE A 51 -2.71 1.18 -30.92
C ILE A 51 -3.17 2.46 -30.21
N PHE A 52 -3.23 3.58 -30.94
CA PHE A 52 -3.63 4.90 -30.43
C PHE A 52 -5.10 4.89 -29.95
N ILE A 53 -6.00 4.36 -30.77
CA ILE A 53 -7.42 4.21 -30.45
C ILE A 53 -7.62 3.28 -29.27
N TYR A 54 -6.92 2.14 -29.21
CA TYR A 54 -7.02 1.20 -28.10
C TYR A 54 -6.61 1.83 -26.77
N LEU A 55 -5.46 2.51 -26.72
CA LEU A 55 -4.97 3.14 -25.50
C LEU A 55 -5.85 4.32 -25.05
N LEU A 56 -6.45 5.07 -26.00
CA LEU A 56 -7.41 6.13 -25.68
C LEU A 56 -8.76 5.58 -25.19
N LEU A 57 -9.25 4.49 -25.78
CA LEU A 57 -10.46 3.81 -25.32
C LEU A 57 -10.27 3.24 -23.91
N LEU A 58 -9.11 2.63 -23.64
CA LEU A 58 -8.78 2.15 -22.29
C LEU A 58 -8.74 3.30 -21.27
N ALA A 59 -8.13 4.42 -21.62
CA ALA A 59 -8.17 5.61 -20.77
C ALA A 59 -9.61 6.06 -20.54
N GLY A 60 -10.43 6.13 -21.59
CA GLY A 60 -11.85 6.46 -21.48
C GLY A 60 -12.58 5.55 -20.49
N VAL A 61 -12.46 4.23 -20.65
CA VAL A 61 -13.14 3.24 -19.79
C VAL A 61 -12.69 3.36 -18.33
N PHE A 62 -11.38 3.35 -18.07
CA PHE A 62 -10.87 3.38 -16.70
C PHE A 62 -11.15 4.70 -16.00
N PHE A 63 -11.15 5.82 -16.75
CA PHE A 63 -11.54 7.09 -16.18
C PHE A 63 -13.04 7.17 -15.97
N THR A 64 -13.92 6.69 -16.88
CA THR A 64 -15.41 6.78 -16.73
C THR A 64 -15.97 6.22 -15.42
N LEU A 65 -15.17 5.43 -14.72
CA LEU A 65 -15.47 4.83 -13.42
C LEU A 65 -14.99 5.65 -12.20
N ASN A 66 -14.24 6.75 -12.39
CA ASN A 66 -13.60 7.56 -11.35
C ASN A 66 -13.88 9.08 -11.53
N GLN A 67 -14.51 9.74 -10.56
CA GLN A 67 -15.28 11.00 -10.70
C GLN A 67 -14.56 12.33 -11.04
N ASN A 68 -13.32 12.38 -11.56
CA ASN A 68 -12.65 13.66 -11.91
C ASN A 68 -11.91 13.56 -13.25
N PHE A 69 -12.33 14.33 -14.28
CA PHE A 69 -12.19 13.82 -15.66
C PHE A 69 -11.37 14.61 -16.68
N PHE A 70 -11.49 15.93 -16.78
CA PHE A 70 -11.09 16.57 -18.03
C PHE A 70 -9.58 16.76 -18.19
N LEU A 71 -8.90 17.27 -17.16
CA LEU A 71 -7.47 17.60 -17.23
C LEU A 71 -6.56 16.36 -17.15
N ILE A 72 -7.02 15.29 -16.50
CA ILE A 72 -6.30 14.01 -16.42
C ILE A 72 -6.30 13.31 -17.78
N TYR A 73 -7.38 13.47 -18.57
CA TYR A 73 -7.48 12.92 -19.92
C TYR A 73 -6.42 13.51 -20.86
N ILE A 74 -6.04 14.78 -20.68
CA ILE A 74 -5.00 15.44 -21.49
C ILE A 74 -3.64 14.75 -21.30
N GLY A 75 -3.23 14.46 -20.06
CA GLY A 75 -1.97 13.76 -19.78
C GLY A 75 -1.93 12.38 -20.44
N CYS A 76 -3.05 11.65 -20.38
CA CYS A 76 -3.20 10.36 -21.04
C CYS A 76 -3.09 10.46 -22.57
N ILE A 77 -3.78 11.42 -23.19
CA ILE A 77 -3.70 11.64 -24.64
C ILE A 77 -2.26 11.96 -25.07
N VAL A 78 -1.56 12.81 -24.33
CA VAL A 78 -0.17 13.19 -24.63
C VAL A 78 0.74 11.96 -24.59
N ASP A 79 0.65 11.14 -23.54
CA ASP A 79 1.44 9.91 -23.42
C ASP A 79 1.17 8.94 -24.59
N VAL A 80 -0.10 8.73 -24.93
CA VAL A 80 -0.48 7.84 -26.05
C VAL A 80 0.03 8.38 -27.39
N TYR A 81 -0.04 9.69 -27.60
CA TYR A 81 0.50 10.32 -28.81
C TYR A 81 2.02 10.20 -28.90
N VAL A 82 2.73 10.35 -27.77
CA VAL A 82 4.19 10.16 -27.71
C VAL A 82 4.56 8.71 -27.99
N ILE A 83 3.87 7.72 -27.41
CA ILE A 83 4.06 6.30 -27.73
C ILE A 83 3.89 6.07 -29.23
N TYR A 84 2.84 6.64 -29.82
CA TYR A 84 2.57 6.51 -31.25
C TYR A 84 3.67 7.12 -32.13
N LEU A 85 4.17 8.31 -31.78
CA LEU A 85 5.27 8.95 -32.50
C LEU A 85 6.55 8.13 -32.43
N ILE A 86 6.90 7.61 -31.24
CA ILE A 86 8.05 6.73 -31.04
C ILE A 86 7.87 5.47 -31.89
N PHE A 87 6.69 4.83 -31.86
CA PHE A 87 6.38 3.66 -32.67
C PHE A 87 6.58 3.90 -34.17
N LYS A 88 6.05 5.02 -34.71
CA LYS A 88 6.23 5.38 -36.13
C LYS A 88 7.71 5.56 -36.50
N VAL A 89 8.53 6.08 -35.60
CA VAL A 89 9.97 6.23 -35.82
C VAL A 89 10.66 4.87 -35.78
N THR A 90 10.47 4.11 -34.70
CA THR A 90 11.20 2.86 -34.45
C THR A 90 10.82 1.74 -35.41
N LYS A 91 9.58 1.73 -35.91
CA LYS A 91 9.12 0.76 -36.93
C LYS A 91 9.83 0.93 -38.27
N ASN A 92 10.23 2.16 -38.60
CA ASN A 92 10.93 2.49 -39.85
C ASN A 92 12.46 2.32 -39.73
N TRP A 93 12.99 2.07 -38.53
CA TRP A 93 14.43 1.88 -38.33
C TRP A 93 14.83 0.44 -38.69
N SER A 94 16.03 0.30 -39.27
CA SER A 94 16.60 -1.01 -39.61
C SER A 94 16.81 -1.90 -38.39
N ASN A 95 17.03 -1.30 -37.21
CA ASN A 95 17.17 -2.02 -35.95
C ASN A 95 15.81 -2.23 -35.27
N LYS A 96 15.19 -3.39 -35.55
CA LYS A 96 13.92 -3.81 -34.95
C LYS A 96 13.95 -3.92 -33.41
N LEU A 97 15.13 -3.95 -32.77
CA LEU A 97 15.23 -3.95 -31.30
C LEU A 97 14.66 -2.65 -30.69
N LEU A 98 14.72 -1.53 -31.40
CA LEU A 98 14.17 -0.26 -30.91
C LEU A 98 12.64 -0.25 -30.87
N ALA A 99 11.97 -1.15 -31.61
CA ALA A 99 10.53 -1.33 -31.51
C ALA A 99 10.12 -1.94 -30.15
N VAL A 100 11.04 -2.36 -29.28
CA VAL A 100 10.69 -2.76 -27.91
C VAL A 100 10.32 -1.55 -27.05
N VAL A 101 10.86 -0.36 -27.32
CA VAL A 101 10.61 0.85 -26.52
C VAL A 101 9.12 1.23 -26.43
N PRO A 102 8.39 1.44 -27.54
CA PRO A 102 6.96 1.79 -27.48
C PRO A 102 6.09 0.64 -26.92
N LEU A 103 6.52 -0.62 -27.06
CA LEU A 103 5.87 -1.76 -26.41
C LEU A 103 5.96 -1.63 -24.89
N VAL A 104 7.16 -1.40 -24.35
CA VAL A 104 7.39 -1.22 -22.90
C VAL A 104 6.62 -0.01 -22.37
N LEU A 105 6.65 1.13 -23.08
CA LEU A 105 5.90 2.32 -22.68
C LEU A 105 4.39 2.07 -22.67
N GLY A 106 3.86 1.32 -23.64
CA GLY A 106 2.45 0.92 -23.66
C GLY A 106 2.07 -0.02 -22.52
N ILE A 107 2.94 -0.97 -22.15
CA ILE A 107 2.75 -1.83 -20.98
C ILE A 107 2.71 -0.98 -19.70
N ILE A 108 3.67 -0.06 -19.53
CA ILE A 108 3.71 0.87 -18.38
C ILE A 108 2.42 1.68 -18.30
N TYR A 109 1.97 2.23 -19.42
CA TYR A 109 0.73 3.00 -19.52
C TYR A 109 -0.48 2.17 -19.06
N ILE A 110 -0.62 0.94 -19.55
CA ILE A 110 -1.72 0.04 -19.17
C ILE A 110 -1.67 -0.32 -17.68
N VAL A 111 -0.48 -0.65 -17.15
CA VAL A 111 -0.30 -0.97 -15.73
C VAL A 111 -0.69 0.22 -14.85
N GLN A 112 -0.35 1.44 -15.27
CA GLN A 112 -0.70 2.66 -14.56
C GLN A 112 -2.21 2.94 -14.59
N LEU A 113 -2.87 2.74 -15.72
CA LEU A 113 -4.34 2.83 -15.78
C LEU A 113 -5.03 1.77 -14.91
N TYR A 114 -4.48 0.55 -14.88
CA TYR A 114 -4.97 -0.50 -13.99
C TYR A 114 -4.78 -0.12 -12.51
N SER A 115 -3.68 0.54 -12.15
CA SER A 115 -3.48 1.10 -10.81
C SER A 115 -4.58 2.12 -10.46
N VAL A 116 -4.86 3.07 -11.35
CA VAL A 116 -5.94 4.05 -11.14
C VAL A 116 -7.30 3.37 -10.94
N TYR A 117 -7.58 2.32 -11.70
CA TYR A 117 -8.79 1.53 -11.54
C TYR A 117 -8.85 0.76 -10.22
N ALA A 118 -7.75 0.12 -9.83
CA ALA A 118 -7.70 -0.73 -8.65
C ALA A 118 -7.70 0.09 -7.36
N VAL A 119 -6.88 1.14 -7.29
CA VAL A 119 -6.58 1.87 -6.05
C VAL A 119 -6.94 3.36 -6.09
N GLY A 120 -7.10 3.97 -7.28
CA GLY A 120 -7.55 5.36 -7.45
C GLY A 120 -6.46 6.32 -7.95
N GLY A 121 -5.18 5.92 -7.92
CA GLY A 121 -4.05 6.71 -8.40
C GLY A 121 -2.99 5.87 -9.12
N TYR A 122 -2.01 6.56 -9.68
CA TYR A 122 -0.83 5.95 -10.31
C TYR A 122 0.09 5.30 -9.28
N LEU A 123 0.88 4.31 -9.71
CA LEU A 123 1.85 3.62 -8.86
C LEU A 123 2.84 4.63 -8.25
N SER A 124 2.79 4.72 -6.93
CA SER A 124 3.71 5.51 -6.10
C SER A 124 5.06 4.80 -5.96
N PRO A 125 6.11 5.52 -5.54
CA PRO A 125 7.41 4.90 -5.23
C PRO A 125 7.26 3.76 -4.23
N LEU A 126 6.36 3.91 -3.26
CA LEU A 126 6.10 2.92 -2.23
C LEU A 126 5.49 1.63 -2.80
N ALA A 127 4.52 1.73 -3.71
CA ALA A 127 3.97 0.54 -4.36
C ALA A 127 5.02 -0.22 -5.16
N ILE A 128 5.94 0.50 -5.82
CA ILE A 128 7.03 -0.12 -6.58
C ILE A 128 8.02 -0.84 -5.65
N GLN A 129 8.38 -0.22 -4.52
CA GLN A 129 9.26 -0.86 -3.52
C GLN A 129 8.62 -2.12 -2.92
N ASN A 130 7.31 -2.08 -2.67
CA ASN A 130 6.56 -3.22 -2.13
C ASN A 130 6.16 -4.26 -3.19
N ALA A 131 6.50 -4.08 -4.47
CA ALA A 131 6.12 -5.02 -5.52
C ALA A 131 6.68 -6.44 -5.30
N GLN A 132 7.80 -6.58 -4.58
CA GLN A 132 8.40 -7.88 -4.26
C GLN A 132 7.57 -8.69 -3.26
N THR A 133 6.74 -8.05 -2.44
CA THR A 133 5.82 -8.76 -1.54
C THR A 133 4.50 -9.11 -2.23
N ALA A 134 4.25 -8.67 -3.48
CA ALA A 134 3.02 -8.98 -4.21
C ALA A 134 2.86 -10.49 -4.53
N TYR A 135 3.95 -11.27 -4.51
CA TYR A 135 3.91 -12.72 -4.76
C TYR A 135 3.29 -13.56 -3.61
N THR A 136 3.03 -12.95 -2.45
CA THR A 136 2.36 -13.62 -1.31
C THR A 136 0.85 -13.51 -1.36
N THR A 137 0.30 -12.71 -2.28
CA THR A 137 -1.13 -12.47 -2.43
C THR A 137 -1.65 -13.06 -3.74
N ASP A 138 -2.79 -13.77 -3.72
CA ASP A 138 -3.50 -14.26 -4.90
C ASP A 138 -4.18 -13.10 -5.65
N ILE A 139 -3.39 -12.15 -6.15
CA ILE A 139 -3.94 -11.01 -6.88
C ILE A 139 -4.46 -11.51 -8.23
N LYS A 140 -5.77 -11.34 -8.44
CA LYS A 140 -6.42 -11.63 -9.73
C LYS A 140 -6.07 -10.56 -10.75
N TYR A 141 -4.87 -10.64 -11.33
CA TYR A 141 -4.46 -9.83 -12.47
C TYR A 141 -5.14 -10.22 -13.79
N THR A 142 -6.19 -11.05 -13.77
CA THR A 142 -6.82 -11.61 -14.95
C THR A 142 -7.23 -10.52 -15.95
N LEU A 143 -7.86 -9.44 -15.47
CA LEU A 143 -8.21 -8.31 -16.33
C LEU A 143 -6.97 -7.65 -16.94
N LEU A 144 -5.95 -7.35 -16.11
CA LEU A 144 -4.70 -6.75 -16.56
C LEU A 144 -4.01 -7.63 -17.62
N ILE A 145 -3.95 -8.95 -17.40
CA ILE A 145 -3.36 -9.92 -18.33
C ILE A 145 -4.10 -9.89 -19.67
N TRP A 146 -5.43 -9.95 -19.67
CA TRP A 146 -6.21 -9.87 -20.92
C TRP A 146 -5.98 -8.56 -21.67
N VAL A 147 -5.97 -7.43 -20.96
CA VAL A 147 -5.70 -6.11 -21.56
C VAL A 147 -4.29 -6.04 -22.15
N LEU A 148 -3.29 -6.62 -21.49
CA LEU A 148 -1.91 -6.70 -21.99
C LEU A 148 -1.78 -7.65 -23.18
N LEU A 149 -2.48 -8.79 -23.18
CA LEU A 149 -2.48 -9.74 -24.30
C LEU A 149 -3.11 -9.12 -25.55
N ILE A 150 -4.23 -8.41 -25.41
CA ILE A 150 -4.87 -7.69 -26.51
C ILE A 150 -3.92 -6.59 -27.02
N PHE A 151 -3.30 -5.83 -26.12
CA PHE A 151 -2.31 -4.82 -26.51
C PHE A 151 -1.14 -5.42 -27.30
N ALA A 152 -0.56 -6.52 -26.81
CA ALA A 152 0.53 -7.21 -27.49
C ALA A 152 0.11 -7.73 -28.86
N LEU A 153 -1.10 -8.29 -28.99
CA LEU A 153 -1.64 -8.73 -30.28
C LEU A 153 -1.79 -7.57 -31.26
N VAL A 154 -2.42 -6.46 -30.83
CA VAL A 154 -2.58 -5.25 -31.66
C VAL A 154 -1.22 -4.69 -32.07
N TYR A 155 -0.26 -4.66 -31.15
CA TYR A 155 1.11 -4.21 -31.39
C TYR A 155 1.83 -5.07 -32.45
N LEU A 156 1.73 -6.40 -32.34
CA LEU A 156 2.33 -7.33 -33.30
C LEU A 156 1.71 -7.22 -34.69
N VAL A 157 0.38 -7.10 -34.77
CA VAL A 157 -0.33 -6.88 -36.03
C VAL A 157 0.17 -5.59 -36.70
N GLU A 158 0.33 -4.52 -35.93
CA GLU A 158 0.87 -3.27 -36.46
C GLU A 158 2.33 -3.38 -36.89
N MET A 159 3.16 -4.15 -36.21
CA MET A 159 4.57 -4.35 -36.58
C MET A 159 4.74 -5.04 -37.94
N VAL A 160 3.85 -5.96 -38.30
CA VAL A 160 3.91 -6.69 -39.58
C VAL A 160 3.32 -5.87 -40.73
N ARG A 161 2.50 -4.85 -40.45
CA ARG A 161 1.88 -4.01 -41.48
C ARG A 161 2.91 -3.16 -42.23
N PRO A 162 2.92 -3.20 -43.57
CA PRO A 162 3.84 -2.37 -44.36
C PRO A 162 3.52 -0.89 -44.13
N GLN A 163 4.55 -0.09 -43.86
CA GLN A 163 4.44 1.35 -43.65
C GLN A 163 5.29 2.09 -44.68
N LYS A 164 4.74 3.17 -45.27
CA LYS A 164 5.51 4.04 -46.15
C LYS A 164 6.53 4.82 -45.32
N GLN A 165 7.78 4.82 -45.79
CA GLN A 165 8.89 5.52 -45.15
C GLN A 165 8.63 7.03 -45.23
N ASN A 166 8.34 7.66 -44.10
CA ASN A 166 8.10 9.10 -44.03
C ASN A 166 8.98 9.70 -42.93
N LYS A 167 9.66 10.82 -43.23
CA LYS A 167 10.49 11.54 -42.26
C LYS A 167 9.56 12.22 -41.26
N ASN A 168 9.44 11.64 -40.07
CA ASN A 168 8.52 12.14 -39.05
C ASN A 168 9.17 13.28 -38.24
N THR A 169 9.32 14.46 -38.86
CA THR A 169 9.94 15.66 -38.26
C THR A 169 9.24 16.08 -36.96
N THR A 170 7.94 15.81 -36.83
CA THR A 170 7.16 16.02 -35.61
C THR A 170 7.72 15.27 -34.40
N ALA A 171 8.18 14.03 -34.58
CA ALA A 171 8.74 13.23 -33.50
C ALA A 171 10.06 13.81 -32.96
N ALA A 172 10.86 14.43 -33.84
CA ALA A 172 12.14 15.04 -33.47
C ALA A 172 11.98 16.29 -32.57
N ILE A 173 10.79 16.87 -32.50
CA ILE A 173 10.48 18.05 -31.68
C ILE A 173 9.69 17.64 -30.42
N ILE A 174 8.63 16.85 -30.61
CA ILE A 174 7.69 16.53 -29.52
C ILE A 174 8.30 15.57 -28.49
N VAL A 175 9.06 14.56 -28.93
CA VAL A 175 9.66 13.58 -28.00
C VAL A 175 10.67 14.24 -27.05
N PRO A 176 11.61 15.09 -27.51
CA PRO A 176 12.49 15.82 -26.60
C PRO A 176 11.74 16.75 -25.63
N LEU A 177 10.75 17.51 -26.10
CA LEU A 177 9.94 18.38 -25.24
C LEU A 177 9.19 17.57 -24.17
N TYR A 178 8.68 16.40 -24.53
CA TYR A 178 8.03 15.51 -23.60
C TYR A 178 9.00 14.98 -22.54
N LEU A 179 10.21 14.56 -22.93
CA LEU A 179 11.25 14.12 -21.99
C LEU A 179 11.65 15.24 -21.02
N LEU A 180 11.76 16.48 -21.50
CA LEU A 180 12.03 17.66 -20.66
C LEU A 180 10.90 17.97 -19.67
N SER A 181 9.67 17.49 -19.92
CA SER A 181 8.54 17.68 -19.01
C SER A 181 8.50 16.68 -17.85
N ILE A 182 9.22 15.55 -17.93
CA ILE A 182 9.20 14.50 -16.90
C ILE A 182 9.57 15.03 -15.51
N PRO A 183 10.66 15.80 -15.33
CA PRO A 183 11.08 16.27 -13.99
C PRO A 183 10.12 17.26 -13.33
N ILE A 184 9.18 17.82 -14.09
CA ILE A 184 8.23 18.85 -13.64
C ILE A 184 6.88 18.22 -13.26
N ALA A 185 6.67 16.94 -13.57
CA ALA A 185 5.43 16.25 -13.22
C ALA A 185 5.34 15.98 -11.70
N PRO A 186 4.12 15.96 -11.13
CA PRO A 186 3.93 15.57 -9.73
C PRO A 186 4.32 14.11 -9.49
N LEU A 187 4.78 13.80 -8.28
CA LEU A 187 5.05 12.42 -7.85
C LEU A 187 3.72 11.73 -7.52
N ALA A 188 3.52 10.52 -8.04
CA ALA A 188 2.28 9.78 -7.82
C ALA A 188 2.14 9.31 -6.38
N ASN A 189 0.91 9.38 -5.85
CA ASN A 189 0.60 9.01 -4.48
C ASN A 189 -0.30 7.78 -4.32
N ASN A 190 -0.54 6.94 -5.34
CA ASN A 190 -1.46 5.77 -5.34
C ASN A 190 -2.94 6.04 -5.06
N PHE A 191 -3.28 7.18 -4.48
CA PHE A 191 -4.60 7.45 -3.88
C PHE A 191 -5.47 8.32 -4.76
N SER A 192 -4.84 9.16 -5.56
CA SER A 192 -5.48 10.11 -6.46
C SER A 192 -4.61 10.33 -7.69
N VAL A 193 -5.20 10.94 -8.71
CA VAL A 193 -4.44 11.46 -9.85
C VAL A 193 -4.49 12.98 -9.81
N ASN A 194 -3.33 13.62 -9.70
CA ASN A 194 -3.25 15.08 -9.66
C ASN A 194 -3.34 15.69 -11.06
N VAL A 195 -3.67 16.98 -11.11
CA VAL A 195 -3.59 17.77 -12.34
C VAL A 195 -2.14 17.76 -12.82
N LEU A 196 -1.92 17.53 -14.12
CA LEU A 196 -0.61 17.38 -14.80
C LEU A 196 0.08 16.01 -14.66
N GLU A 197 -0.42 15.11 -13.82
CA GLU A 197 0.09 13.73 -13.83
C GLU A 197 -0.25 13.04 -15.16
N SER A 198 0.64 12.16 -15.60
CA SER A 198 0.39 11.28 -16.75
C SER A 198 1.02 9.92 -16.51
N PRO A 199 0.44 8.82 -17.03
CA PRO A 199 0.86 7.46 -16.70
C PRO A 199 2.37 7.22 -16.79
N ILE A 200 3.01 7.60 -17.90
CA ILE A 200 4.42 7.33 -18.18
C ILE A 200 5.32 8.24 -17.34
N ARG A 201 5.02 9.53 -17.25
CA ARG A 201 5.86 10.48 -16.49
C ARG A 201 5.82 10.17 -15.00
N SER A 202 4.62 9.91 -14.47
CA SER A 202 4.43 9.48 -13.09
C SER A 202 5.14 8.16 -12.80
N PHE A 203 5.08 7.17 -13.71
CA PHE A 203 5.87 5.94 -13.54
C PHE A 203 7.39 6.22 -13.54
N ALA A 204 7.89 7.03 -14.47
CA ALA A 204 9.31 7.36 -14.56
C ALA A 204 9.82 8.02 -13.27
N LEU A 205 9.07 8.98 -12.73
CA LEU A 205 9.38 9.63 -11.45
C LEU A 205 9.27 8.67 -10.27
N SER A 206 8.20 7.88 -10.20
CA SER A 206 8.01 6.91 -9.12
C SER A 206 9.10 5.83 -9.11
N ALA A 207 9.48 5.32 -10.28
CA ALA A 207 10.55 4.35 -10.44
C ALA A 207 11.90 4.98 -10.09
N TYR A 208 12.17 6.20 -10.57
CA TYR A 208 13.39 6.92 -10.19
C TYR A 208 13.47 7.12 -8.68
N ALA A 209 12.39 7.57 -8.04
CA ALA A 209 12.32 7.74 -6.60
C ALA A 209 12.47 6.40 -5.85
N ALA A 210 11.82 5.34 -6.33
CA ALA A 210 11.89 4.01 -5.72
C ALA A 210 13.31 3.40 -5.74
N TYR A 211 14.05 3.59 -6.84
CA TYR A 211 15.36 2.96 -7.06
C TYR A 211 16.56 3.87 -6.73
N PHE A 212 16.48 5.17 -7.01
CA PHE A 212 17.61 6.11 -6.85
C PHE A 212 17.48 7.05 -5.64
N ASN A 213 16.27 7.31 -5.12
CA ASN A 213 16.10 8.01 -3.85
C ASN A 213 16.01 7.16 -2.56
N PRO A 214 16.01 5.80 -2.53
CA PRO A 214 15.94 5.08 -1.25
C PRO A 214 17.19 5.32 -0.39
N ASN A 215 18.27 5.80 -1.02
CA ASN A 215 19.55 6.10 -0.38
C ASN A 215 19.93 7.58 -0.58
N LYS A 216 19.00 8.53 -0.46
CA LYS A 216 19.44 9.90 -0.17
C LYS A 216 20.16 9.82 1.17
N LYS A 217 21.49 9.71 1.13
CA LYS A 217 22.38 9.83 2.28
C LYS A 217 22.03 11.20 2.84
N SER A 218 21.16 11.21 3.84
CA SER A 218 21.04 12.36 4.71
C SER A 218 22.43 12.50 5.31
N ASP A 219 23.06 13.67 5.18
CA ASP A 219 24.23 13.96 5.98
C ASP A 219 23.81 13.87 7.44
N ILE A 220 24.16 12.75 8.07
CA ILE A 220 23.66 12.43 9.40
C ILE A 220 24.41 13.30 10.39
N ASN A 221 23.74 14.32 10.90
CA ASN A 221 24.26 15.10 11.99
C ASN A 221 24.10 14.31 13.30
N PHE A 222 25.20 13.70 13.75
CA PHE A 222 25.26 12.92 14.99
C PHE A 222 24.81 13.69 16.23
N LEU A 223 25.05 15.01 16.28
CA LEU A 223 24.59 15.85 17.39
C LEU A 223 23.07 15.96 17.39
N GLN A 224 22.44 16.08 16.22
CA GLN A 224 20.99 16.15 16.12
C GLN A 224 20.32 14.82 16.44
N ILE A 225 20.87 13.68 16.02
CA ILE A 225 20.36 12.36 16.42
C ILE A 225 20.50 12.17 17.93
N GLY A 226 21.65 12.56 18.50
CA GLY A 226 21.85 12.52 19.96
C GLY A 226 20.81 13.31 20.74
N SER A 227 20.25 14.37 20.15
CA SER A 227 19.19 15.19 20.78
C SER A 227 17.85 14.47 20.93
N LEU A 228 17.61 13.36 20.20
CA LEU A 228 16.41 12.53 20.37
C LEU A 228 16.50 11.60 21.59
N ARG A 229 17.68 11.45 22.19
CA ARG A 229 17.88 10.57 23.33
C ARG A 229 17.13 11.09 24.55
N LYS A 230 16.21 10.27 25.06
CA LYS A 230 15.47 10.52 26.30
C LYS A 230 15.96 9.58 27.40
N ARG A 231 15.90 10.03 28.66
CA ARG A 231 16.13 9.18 29.86
C ARG A 231 14.84 8.66 30.48
N GLN A 232 13.72 9.27 30.12
CA GLN A 232 12.40 8.94 30.63
C GLN A 232 11.45 8.75 29.46
N VAL A 233 10.49 7.85 29.62
CA VAL A 233 9.46 7.57 28.60
C VAL A 233 8.32 8.59 28.66
N TYR A 234 7.92 8.95 29.88
CA TYR A 234 6.86 9.89 30.19
C TYR A 234 7.25 10.73 31.42
N GLU A 235 6.73 11.95 31.50
CA GLU A 235 6.93 12.88 32.61
C GLU A 235 6.01 12.50 33.78
N TYR A 236 4.72 12.31 33.51
CA TYR A 236 3.72 11.98 34.53
C TYR A 236 3.06 10.63 34.24
N ARG A 237 2.98 9.77 35.25
CA ARG A 237 2.28 8.49 35.14
C ARG A 237 0.79 8.74 34.93
N ASN A 238 0.19 8.00 34.00
CA ASN A 238 -1.24 8.04 33.79
C ASN A 238 -2.02 7.64 35.05
N LYS A 239 -3.26 8.13 35.15
CA LYS A 239 -4.18 7.83 36.26
C LYS A 239 -5.29 6.83 35.89
N TYR A 240 -5.25 6.32 34.66
CA TYR A 240 -6.36 5.58 34.07
C TYR A 240 -6.18 4.08 34.21
N ILE A 241 -4.99 3.57 33.91
CA ILE A 241 -4.69 2.14 33.82
C ILE A 241 -3.33 1.86 34.46
N ASN A 242 -3.30 0.86 35.34
CA ASN A 242 -2.08 0.28 35.88
C ASN A 242 -2.13 -1.24 35.72
N VAL A 243 -1.19 -1.79 34.97
CA VAL A 243 -1.12 -3.22 34.62
C VAL A 243 0.30 -3.79 34.80
N SER A 244 1.11 -3.18 35.66
CA SER A 244 2.52 -3.53 35.90
C SER A 244 2.77 -5.01 36.25
N ASP A 245 1.77 -5.68 36.83
CA ASP A 245 1.86 -7.07 37.30
C ASP A 245 1.15 -8.06 36.38
N LYS A 246 0.67 -7.61 35.21
CA LYS A 246 -0.12 -8.42 34.28
C LYS A 246 0.72 -8.88 33.09
N ASN A 247 0.38 -10.04 32.56
CA ASN A 247 0.78 -10.42 31.21
C ASN A 247 0.11 -9.48 30.20
N ILE A 248 0.79 -9.19 29.10
CA ILE A 248 0.28 -8.32 28.05
C ILE A 248 0.21 -9.10 26.75
N VAL A 249 -0.95 -9.10 26.09
CA VAL A 249 -1.14 -9.64 24.75
C VAL A 249 -1.66 -8.53 23.86
N VAL A 250 -0.96 -8.25 22.77
CA VAL A 250 -1.33 -7.21 21.79
C VAL A 250 -1.65 -7.86 20.46
N ILE A 251 -2.84 -7.59 19.93
CA ILE A 251 -3.21 -7.98 18.58
C ILE A 251 -3.09 -6.75 17.70
N PHE A 252 -2.10 -6.74 16.81
CA PHE A 252 -2.02 -5.80 15.70
C PHE A 252 -2.76 -6.41 14.52
N SER A 253 -4.03 -6.06 14.38
CA SER A 253 -4.82 -6.52 13.23
C SER A 253 -4.32 -5.90 11.93
N GLU A 254 -4.35 -6.67 10.83
CA GLU A 254 -3.98 -6.22 9.49
C GLU A 254 -5.09 -5.30 8.94
N GLY A 255 -4.77 -4.00 8.91
CA GLY A 255 -5.52 -2.97 8.19
C GLY A 255 -6.98 -2.78 8.60
N ILE A 256 -7.31 -2.80 9.89
CA ILE A 256 -8.67 -2.59 10.40
C ILE A 256 -8.81 -1.16 10.94
N SER A 257 -9.58 -0.32 10.24
CA SER A 257 -10.02 0.98 10.74
C SER A 257 -11.17 0.88 11.76
N SER A 258 -11.26 1.85 12.68
CA SER A 258 -12.36 1.95 13.66
C SER A 258 -13.74 2.06 13.02
N ARG A 259 -13.83 2.61 11.79
CA ARG A 259 -15.10 2.77 11.05
C ARG A 259 -15.85 1.46 10.79
N TRP A 260 -15.18 0.32 10.93
CA TRP A 260 -15.80 -0.99 10.73
C TRP A 260 -16.43 -1.55 12.01
N ILE A 261 -16.20 -0.88 13.15
CA ILE A 261 -16.68 -1.27 14.47
C ILE A 261 -17.78 -0.29 14.88
N ALA A 262 -18.99 -0.78 15.10
CA ALA A 262 -20.17 0.07 15.18
C ALA A 262 -20.12 1.09 16.35
N PRO A 263 -19.69 0.73 17.58
CA PRO A 263 -19.54 1.69 18.67
C PRO A 263 -18.57 2.85 18.41
N TYR A 264 -17.62 2.72 17.48
CA TYR A 264 -16.77 3.83 17.03
C TYR A 264 -17.42 4.74 15.97
N GLY A 265 -18.70 4.53 15.64
CA GLY A 265 -19.42 5.26 14.58
C GLY A 265 -19.43 4.56 13.22
N GLY A 266 -19.17 3.25 13.20
CA GLY A 266 -19.30 2.44 12.00
C GLY A 266 -20.75 2.31 11.51
N ILE A 267 -20.95 2.33 10.19
CA ILE A 267 -22.29 2.31 9.58
C ILE A 267 -22.97 0.93 9.59
N TYR A 268 -22.20 -0.12 9.86
CA TYR A 268 -22.68 -1.50 9.87
C TYR A 268 -22.76 -2.04 11.29
N SER A 269 -23.97 -2.10 11.86
CA SER A 269 -24.19 -2.47 13.27
C SER A 269 -23.80 -3.91 13.63
N ASP A 270 -23.78 -4.82 12.66
CA ASP A 270 -23.60 -6.28 12.81
C ASP A 270 -22.43 -6.85 11.99
N LEU A 271 -21.56 -5.97 11.44
CA LEU A 271 -20.38 -6.39 10.69
C LEU A 271 -19.39 -7.09 11.61
N THR A 272 -19.05 -6.46 12.73
CA THR A 272 -18.08 -6.96 13.72
C THR A 272 -18.70 -7.09 15.13
N PRO A 273 -19.71 -7.96 15.33
CA PRO A 273 -20.40 -8.08 16.62
C PRO A 273 -19.46 -8.46 17.79
N ASN A 274 -18.40 -9.23 17.55
CA ASN A 274 -17.47 -9.60 18.62
C ASN A 274 -16.58 -8.42 19.03
N LEU A 275 -16.10 -7.62 18.08
CA LEU A 275 -15.41 -6.36 18.38
C LEU A 275 -16.34 -5.32 19.03
N ASN A 276 -17.62 -5.27 18.62
CA ASN A 276 -18.61 -4.42 19.27
C ASN A 276 -18.79 -4.81 20.75
N LYS A 277 -18.83 -6.12 21.04
CA LYS A 277 -18.89 -6.62 22.42
C LYS A 277 -17.62 -6.29 23.20
N LEU A 278 -16.45 -6.53 22.61
CA LEU A 278 -15.16 -6.22 23.22
C LEU A 278 -15.06 -4.73 23.57
N TYR A 279 -15.52 -3.84 22.69
CA TYR A 279 -15.58 -2.39 22.94
C TYR A 279 -16.30 -2.07 24.26
N GLY A 280 -17.51 -2.62 24.47
CA GLY A 280 -18.31 -2.38 25.66
C GLY A 280 -17.72 -2.95 26.96
N GLU A 281 -16.71 -3.82 26.85
CA GLU A 281 -16.01 -4.45 27.96
C GLU A 281 -14.58 -3.91 28.16
N SER A 282 -14.17 -2.92 27.36
CA SER A 282 -12.80 -2.42 27.30
C SER A 282 -12.67 -0.98 27.79
N PHE A 283 -11.49 -0.60 28.27
CA PHE A 283 -11.07 0.79 28.21
C PHE A 283 -10.72 1.12 26.76
N VAL A 284 -11.40 2.11 26.20
CA VAL A 284 -11.37 2.47 24.79
C VAL A 284 -10.54 3.74 24.62
N ILE A 285 -9.59 3.71 23.69
CA ILE A 285 -8.94 4.91 23.18
C ILE A 285 -9.63 5.31 21.87
N ASP A 286 -10.31 6.44 21.86
CA ASP A 286 -11.00 6.99 20.69
C ASP A 286 -10.18 8.11 20.02
N ASN A 287 -10.53 8.50 18.78
CA ASN A 287 -9.80 9.48 17.97
C ASN A 287 -8.30 9.19 17.83
N TYR A 288 -7.96 7.90 17.73
CA TYR A 288 -6.61 7.38 17.55
C TYR A 288 -6.37 6.98 16.10
N TYR A 289 -5.27 7.45 15.49
CA TYR A 289 -4.99 7.31 14.06
C TYR A 289 -3.79 6.39 13.78
N ASN A 290 -3.71 5.82 12.58
CA ASN A 290 -2.43 5.26 12.11
C ASN A 290 -1.39 6.36 11.86
N HIS A 291 -0.12 6.12 12.15
CA HIS A 291 0.96 7.10 11.90
C HIS A 291 1.61 6.97 10.51
N THR A 292 1.29 5.92 9.76
CA THR A 292 1.97 5.57 8.50
C THR A 292 1.16 4.55 7.68
N ALA A 293 1.64 4.29 6.47
CA ALA A 293 1.35 3.12 5.65
C ALA A 293 2.68 2.44 5.21
N ALA A 294 2.85 1.12 5.11
CA ALA A 294 1.96 0.00 5.46
C ALA A 294 2.62 -0.86 6.57
N THR A 295 2.22 -2.13 6.72
CA THR A 295 2.52 -3.05 7.84
C THR A 295 3.92 -2.94 8.42
N PHE A 296 4.96 -2.99 7.58
CA PHE A 296 6.36 -2.93 8.06
C PHE A 296 6.64 -1.69 8.91
N ARG A 297 6.18 -0.53 8.41
CA ARG A 297 6.31 0.74 9.13
C ARG A 297 5.34 0.82 10.30
N GLY A 298 4.13 0.30 10.12
CA GLY A 298 3.09 0.26 11.15
C GLY A 298 3.57 -0.46 12.41
N LEU A 299 3.96 -1.73 12.28
CA LEU A 299 4.42 -2.55 13.41
C LEU A 299 5.71 -1.99 14.02
N ARG A 300 6.74 -1.76 13.21
CA ARG A 300 8.04 -1.28 13.71
C ARG A 300 7.93 0.11 14.34
N GLY A 301 7.19 1.01 13.70
CA GLY A 301 7.02 2.38 14.19
C GLY A 301 6.20 2.45 15.48
N GLN A 302 5.18 1.58 15.63
CA GLN A 302 4.45 1.44 16.91
C GLN A 302 5.35 0.90 18.01
N LEU A 303 6.15 -0.15 17.74
CA LEU A 303 7.01 -0.81 18.73
C LEU A 303 8.25 0.00 19.12
N LEU A 304 8.77 0.83 18.21
CA LEU A 304 9.93 1.71 18.46
C LEU A 304 9.54 3.15 18.77
N SER A 305 8.28 3.53 18.58
CA SER A 305 7.81 4.93 18.61
C SER A 305 8.64 5.84 17.68
N SER A 306 8.82 5.43 16.42
CA SER A 306 9.58 6.22 15.42
C SER A 306 8.99 6.07 14.01
N PHE A 307 9.03 7.15 13.22
CA PHE A 307 8.72 7.13 11.79
C PHE A 307 9.82 6.41 11.02
N GLN A 308 9.43 5.70 9.96
CA GLN A 308 10.30 4.86 9.16
C GLN A 308 10.22 5.27 7.68
N ARG A 309 11.37 5.49 7.02
CA ARG A 309 11.37 5.89 5.60
C ARG A 309 11.14 4.69 4.67
N ILE A 310 11.91 3.63 4.86
CA ILE A 310 11.85 2.44 3.98
C ILE A 310 10.84 1.43 4.54
N GLY A 311 10.23 0.61 3.69
CA GLY A 311 9.44 -0.56 4.07
C GLY A 311 10.16 -1.82 3.62
N GLY A 312 10.58 -2.68 4.55
CA GLY A 312 11.21 -3.97 4.21
C GLY A 312 12.60 -3.89 3.56
N SER A 313 13.06 -5.01 3.01
CA SER A 313 14.43 -5.22 2.52
C SER A 313 14.65 -4.80 1.06
N ASN A 314 15.78 -4.16 0.74
CA ASN A 314 16.23 -3.88 -0.63
C ASN A 314 17.03 -5.06 -1.21
N VAL A 315 17.20 -5.05 -2.54
CA VAL A 315 17.87 -6.08 -3.38
C VAL A 315 19.26 -6.51 -2.87
N GLU A 316 19.98 -5.63 -2.19
CA GLU A 316 21.31 -5.91 -1.64
C GLU A 316 21.30 -6.67 -0.30
N LYS A 317 20.12 -7.12 0.20
CA LYS A 317 19.93 -7.61 1.58
C LYS A 317 20.35 -6.62 2.67
N THR A 318 20.64 -5.38 2.29
CA THR A 318 21.02 -4.28 3.20
C THR A 318 19.81 -3.47 3.69
N GLY A 319 18.61 -3.73 3.17
CA GLY A 319 17.44 -2.97 3.58
C GLY A 319 17.06 -3.28 5.02
N LEU A 320 17.00 -2.24 5.85
CA LEU A 320 16.36 -2.10 7.19
C LEU A 320 16.60 -3.15 8.29
N MET A 321 17.05 -4.35 7.95
CA MET A 321 17.14 -5.54 8.80
C MET A 321 18.45 -5.62 9.59
N GLN A 322 19.43 -4.74 9.38
CA GLN A 322 20.79 -4.99 9.88
C GLN A 322 21.58 -3.77 10.39
N ARG A 323 21.01 -2.56 10.41
CA ARG A 323 21.79 -1.33 10.69
C ARG A 323 21.51 -0.69 12.04
N GLN A 324 20.83 -1.42 12.92
CA GLN A 324 20.37 -0.89 14.21
C GLN A 324 21.37 -1.16 15.34
N ASP A 325 22.19 -2.20 15.22
CA ASP A 325 23.29 -2.48 16.14
C ASP A 325 24.45 -1.46 15.99
N SER A 326 24.65 -0.89 14.78
CA SER A 326 25.60 0.22 14.56
C SER A 326 25.14 1.54 15.22
N ILE A 327 23.84 1.81 15.23
CA ILE A 327 23.26 2.96 15.98
C ILE A 327 23.35 2.72 17.49
N LYS A 328 22.95 1.53 17.96
CA LYS A 328 22.97 1.20 19.40
C LYS A 328 24.38 1.29 19.96
N SER A 329 25.39 0.76 19.25
CA SER A 329 26.80 0.87 19.66
C SER A 329 27.28 2.32 19.72
N LYS A 330 26.75 3.21 18.87
CA LYS A 330 27.15 4.61 18.83
C LYS A 330 26.46 5.51 19.86
N PHE A 331 25.19 5.27 20.17
CA PHE A 331 24.39 6.18 21.01
C PHE A 331 23.93 5.60 22.35
N ASN A 332 24.15 4.30 22.58
CA ASN A 332 23.85 3.59 23.82
C ASN A 332 22.40 3.81 24.33
N TRP A 333 21.44 3.24 23.59
CA TRP A 333 20.01 3.26 23.91
C TRP A 333 19.44 1.84 23.97
N THR A 334 18.33 1.68 24.68
CA THR A 334 17.64 0.41 24.93
C THR A 334 16.39 0.32 24.07
N TYR A 335 16.18 -0.83 23.43
CA TYR A 335 14.94 -1.08 22.69
C TYR A 335 13.75 -1.12 23.66
N PRO A 336 12.58 -0.59 23.30
CA PRO A 336 11.42 -0.65 24.21
C PRO A 336 11.04 -2.07 24.63
N VAL A 337 11.14 -3.05 23.72
CA VAL A 337 10.91 -4.48 24.04
C VAL A 337 12.00 -5.05 24.95
N GLU A 338 13.24 -4.59 24.81
CA GLU A 338 14.35 -4.98 25.69
C GLU A 338 14.16 -4.42 27.11
N ALA A 339 13.64 -3.20 27.25
CA ALA A 339 13.31 -2.59 28.54
C ALA A 339 12.23 -3.37 29.32
N LEU A 340 11.36 -4.12 28.63
CA LEU A 340 10.40 -5.02 29.29
C LEU A 340 11.12 -6.20 29.98
N LYS A 341 12.24 -6.66 29.43
CA LYS A 341 13.00 -7.80 29.98
C LYS A 341 13.62 -7.46 31.33
N ASP A 342 14.08 -6.22 31.48
CA ASP A 342 14.60 -5.69 32.75
C ASP A 342 13.53 -5.71 33.86
N GLU A 343 12.25 -5.72 33.48
CA GLU A 343 11.07 -5.80 34.36
C GLU A 343 10.52 -7.24 34.47
N GLY A 344 11.31 -8.24 34.06
CA GLY A 344 11.01 -9.66 34.16
C GLY A 344 10.12 -10.23 33.05
N TYR A 345 9.77 -9.45 32.03
CA TYR A 345 8.95 -9.94 30.93
C TYR A 345 9.76 -10.79 29.95
N LYS A 346 9.21 -11.93 29.56
CA LYS A 346 9.55 -12.60 28.30
C LYS A 346 8.75 -12.01 27.15
N SER A 347 9.33 -11.96 25.97
CA SER A 347 8.76 -11.26 24.81
C SER A 347 8.60 -12.17 23.61
N TYR A 348 7.37 -12.23 23.08
CA TYR A 348 7.00 -13.12 21.98
C TYR A 348 6.29 -12.37 20.86
N PHE A 349 6.57 -12.73 19.61
CA PHE A 349 5.82 -12.25 18.47
C PHE A 349 5.29 -13.41 17.63
N TYR A 350 4.01 -13.41 17.28
CA TYR A 350 3.33 -14.46 16.51
C TYR A 350 2.84 -13.90 15.18
N LEU A 351 3.14 -14.57 14.07
CA LEU A 351 2.69 -14.12 12.75
C LEU A 351 2.43 -15.27 11.77
N SER A 352 1.47 -15.06 10.86
CA SER A 352 1.06 -16.07 9.88
C SER A 352 2.13 -16.40 8.82
N GLN A 353 3.09 -15.52 8.60
CA GLN A 353 4.02 -15.59 7.47
C GLN A 353 5.41 -16.10 7.89
N GLU A 354 6.25 -16.43 6.91
CA GLU A 354 7.67 -16.77 7.11
C GLU A 354 8.52 -16.08 6.02
N ASN A 355 8.83 -14.79 6.22
CA ASN A 355 9.54 -13.98 5.22
C ASN A 355 10.29 -12.77 5.84
N VAL A 356 10.49 -11.69 5.07
CA VAL A 356 11.12 -10.42 5.45
C VAL A 356 10.51 -9.82 6.71
N LEU A 357 9.19 -9.97 6.92
CA LEU A 357 8.50 -9.47 8.10
C LEU A 357 9.03 -10.12 9.39
N ASN A 358 9.16 -11.45 9.41
CA ASN A 358 9.72 -12.22 10.52
C ASN A 358 11.13 -11.71 10.86
N LYS A 359 11.98 -11.61 9.85
CA LYS A 359 13.36 -11.16 10.02
C LYS A 359 13.46 -9.72 10.54
N MET A 360 12.55 -8.84 10.13
CA MET A 360 12.48 -7.50 10.72
C MET A 360 12.09 -7.57 12.20
N LEU A 361 11.10 -8.37 12.57
CA LEU A 361 10.65 -8.49 13.96
C LEU A 361 11.74 -9.06 14.87
N GLU A 362 12.57 -9.98 14.37
CA GLU A 362 13.75 -10.50 15.07
C GLU A 362 14.75 -9.40 15.44
N THR A 363 14.82 -8.31 14.66
CA THR A 363 15.69 -7.16 14.99
C THR A 363 15.19 -6.33 16.17
N LEU A 364 13.91 -6.45 16.54
CA LEU A 364 13.27 -5.67 17.61
C LEU A 364 13.49 -6.27 19.00
N LYS A 365 14.40 -7.25 19.12
CA LYS A 365 14.87 -7.86 20.37
C LYS A 365 13.79 -8.61 21.16
N PHE A 366 12.75 -9.10 20.49
CA PHE A 366 11.88 -10.14 21.05
C PHE A 366 12.71 -11.37 21.45
N ASP A 367 12.33 -12.07 22.51
CA ASP A 367 12.99 -13.33 22.91
C ASP A 367 12.75 -14.39 21.85
N GLU A 368 11.50 -14.52 21.37
CA GLU A 368 11.19 -15.39 20.24
C GLU A 368 10.18 -14.76 19.26
N VAL A 369 10.40 -15.01 17.97
CA VAL A 369 9.46 -14.71 16.88
C VAL A 369 8.99 -16.05 16.30
N TYR A 370 7.69 -16.31 16.38
CA TYR A 370 7.03 -17.51 15.91
C TYR A 370 6.36 -17.28 14.56
N GLY A 371 7.05 -17.66 13.49
CA GLY A 371 6.51 -17.68 12.14
C GLY A 371 5.74 -18.95 11.79
N ARG A 372 5.29 -19.03 10.54
CA ARG A 372 4.48 -20.13 10.01
C ARG A 372 5.06 -21.51 10.32
N THR A 373 6.35 -21.72 10.06
CA THR A 373 6.96 -23.06 10.15
C THR A 373 7.01 -23.51 11.61
N LYS A 374 7.52 -22.66 12.50
CA LYS A 374 7.66 -22.96 13.92
C LYS A 374 6.31 -23.19 14.60
N LEU A 375 5.29 -22.39 14.27
CA LEU A 375 3.94 -22.59 14.81
C LEU A 375 3.30 -23.88 14.32
N SER A 376 3.50 -24.21 13.05
CA SER A 376 2.98 -25.45 12.48
C SER A 376 3.58 -26.68 13.16
N GLU A 377 4.90 -26.72 13.31
CA GLU A 377 5.62 -27.81 13.96
C GLU A 377 5.23 -27.98 15.43
N LEU A 378 5.07 -26.89 16.18
CA LEU A 378 4.81 -26.95 17.62
C LEU A 378 3.32 -27.16 17.96
N TYR A 379 2.40 -26.62 17.17
CA TYR A 379 1.00 -26.47 17.59
C TYR A 379 -0.06 -26.95 16.58
N LEU A 380 0.35 -27.33 15.36
CA LEU A 380 -0.54 -27.75 14.25
C LEU A 380 -0.07 -29.05 13.56
N ASP A 381 0.58 -29.94 14.30
CA ASP A 381 1.03 -31.27 13.83
C ASP A 381 1.93 -31.24 12.58
N GLY A 382 2.67 -30.15 12.36
CA GLY A 382 3.56 -29.97 11.21
C GLY A 382 2.85 -29.80 9.86
N LYS A 383 1.53 -29.61 9.83
CA LYS A 383 0.77 -29.42 8.58
C LYS A 383 0.99 -28.02 8.01
N ILE A 384 1.46 -27.95 6.77
CA ILE A 384 1.71 -26.72 6.02
C ILE A 384 0.94 -26.83 4.70
N ASP A 385 -0.33 -26.44 4.71
CA ASP A 385 -1.18 -26.50 3.52
C ASP A 385 -1.10 -25.22 2.66
N SER A 386 -0.48 -24.16 3.19
CA SER A 386 -0.47 -22.82 2.61
C SER A 386 0.85 -22.08 2.87
N LYS A 387 1.13 -21.05 2.05
CA LYS A 387 2.31 -20.16 2.22
C LYS A 387 2.23 -19.32 3.51
N VAL A 388 1.04 -19.16 4.08
CA VAL A 388 0.73 -18.37 5.27
C VAL A 388 -0.27 -19.14 6.15
N LEU A 389 -0.24 -18.99 7.47
CA LEU A 389 -1.29 -19.54 8.34
C LEU A 389 -2.58 -18.75 8.17
N THR A 390 -3.71 -19.45 8.19
CA THR A 390 -5.02 -18.81 8.36
C THR A 390 -5.10 -18.12 9.72
N ASP A 391 -5.96 -17.11 9.85
CA ASP A 391 -6.12 -16.40 11.13
C ASP A 391 -6.57 -17.35 12.24
N LYS A 392 -7.40 -18.35 11.92
CA LYS A 392 -7.82 -19.40 12.86
C LYS A 392 -6.62 -20.18 13.40
N GLN A 393 -5.77 -20.70 12.52
CA GLN A 393 -4.56 -21.43 12.90
C GLN A 393 -3.61 -20.56 13.73
N LEU A 394 -3.45 -19.29 13.36
CA LEU A 394 -2.59 -18.36 14.08
C LEU A 394 -3.10 -18.10 15.51
N PHE A 395 -4.39 -17.76 15.67
CA PHE A 395 -4.98 -17.50 16.98
C PHE A 395 -4.98 -18.75 17.87
N GLU A 396 -5.32 -19.92 17.31
CA GLU A 396 -5.28 -21.20 18.05
C GLU A 396 -3.86 -21.53 18.52
N SER A 397 -2.86 -21.39 17.64
CA SER A 397 -1.46 -21.70 17.99
C SER A 397 -0.90 -20.73 19.02
N MET A 398 -1.18 -19.42 18.88
CA MET A 398 -0.79 -18.42 19.87
C MET A 398 -1.43 -18.74 21.23
N LEU A 399 -2.75 -18.99 21.27
CA LEU A 399 -3.44 -19.23 22.53
C LEU A 399 -2.88 -20.46 23.26
N LYS A 400 -2.65 -21.58 22.57
CA LYS A 400 -1.98 -22.76 23.14
C LYS A 400 -0.61 -22.40 23.73
N SER A 401 0.22 -21.69 22.95
CA SER A 401 1.55 -21.26 23.37
C SER A 401 1.51 -20.39 24.63
N LEU A 402 0.58 -19.42 24.70
CA LEU A 402 0.46 -18.52 25.84
C LEU A 402 -0.10 -19.20 27.10
N ILE A 403 -0.99 -20.18 26.94
CA ILE A 403 -1.48 -21.00 28.06
C ILE A 403 -0.31 -21.78 28.67
N GLU A 404 0.49 -22.48 27.86
CA GLU A 404 1.68 -23.23 28.34
C GLU A 404 2.68 -22.33 29.09
N LYS A 405 2.91 -21.12 28.58
CA LYS A 405 3.80 -20.13 29.20
C LYS A 405 3.25 -19.63 30.54
N ASN A 406 1.94 -19.37 30.59
CA ASN A 406 1.28 -18.95 31.82
C ASN A 406 1.27 -20.06 32.89
N GLU A 407 1.09 -21.32 32.50
CA GLU A 407 1.18 -22.48 33.41
C GLU A 407 2.58 -22.67 33.99
N LYS A 408 3.63 -22.27 33.25
CA LYS A 408 5.01 -22.21 33.74
C LYS A 408 5.31 -21.00 34.63
N GLY A 409 4.33 -20.13 34.85
CA GLY A 409 4.49 -18.91 35.65
C GLY A 409 5.29 -17.82 34.95
N GLU A 410 5.41 -17.85 33.62
CA GLU A 410 6.10 -16.80 32.88
C GLU A 410 5.30 -15.49 32.92
N LYS A 411 6.00 -14.38 33.22
CA LYS A 411 5.50 -13.02 32.96
C LYS A 411 5.87 -12.64 31.54
N PHE A 412 4.90 -12.26 30.69
CA PHE A 412 5.19 -12.06 29.27
C PHE A 412 4.45 -10.90 28.59
N PHE A 413 5.10 -10.40 27.54
CA PHE A 413 4.60 -9.49 26.53
C PHE A 413 4.53 -10.26 25.21
N ALA A 414 3.34 -10.52 24.70
CA ALA A 414 3.11 -11.18 23.43
C ALA A 414 2.46 -10.23 22.44
N ALA A 415 2.87 -10.28 21.19
CA ALA A 415 2.25 -9.57 20.09
C ALA A 415 1.87 -10.52 18.96
N LEU A 416 0.76 -10.25 18.29
CA LEU A 416 0.27 -11.02 17.14
C LEU A 416 0.00 -10.11 15.95
N TYR A 417 0.27 -10.62 14.74
CA TYR A 417 -0.14 -9.99 13.49
C TYR A 417 -0.74 -11.04 12.52
N ASN A 418 -2.00 -10.81 12.13
CA ASN A 418 -2.81 -11.71 11.29
C ASN A 418 -2.65 -11.40 9.78
N PHE A 419 -3.25 -12.22 8.90
CA PHE A 419 -3.09 -12.05 7.45
C PHE A 419 -4.40 -12.10 6.64
N ASP A 420 -5.44 -12.82 7.07
CA ASP A 420 -6.63 -13.04 6.23
C ASP A 420 -7.43 -11.76 5.91
N THR A 421 -7.15 -10.64 6.60
CA THR A 421 -7.75 -9.32 6.34
C THR A 421 -6.99 -8.46 5.33
N HIS A 422 -5.85 -8.94 4.82
CA HIS A 422 -5.00 -8.21 3.87
C HIS A 422 -5.77 -7.73 2.63
N ASN A 423 -5.33 -6.64 2.01
CA ASN A 423 -5.93 -6.16 0.77
C ASN A 423 -5.85 -7.22 -0.36
N ASN A 424 -6.84 -7.22 -1.26
CA ASN A 424 -7.01 -8.20 -2.36
C ASN A 424 -7.38 -9.63 -1.97
N LEU A 425 -7.57 -9.93 -0.68
CA LEU A 425 -8.18 -11.18 -0.23
C LEU A 425 -9.70 -11.02 -0.10
N ASN A 426 -10.41 -12.11 -0.35
CA ASN A 426 -11.84 -12.24 -0.08
C ASN A 426 -12.08 -13.47 0.80
N ALA A 427 -13.13 -13.43 1.59
CA ALA A 427 -13.59 -14.56 2.38
C ALA A 427 -14.73 -15.30 1.66
N GLU A 428 -14.85 -16.60 1.93
CA GLU A 428 -15.96 -17.43 1.44
C GLU A 428 -17.31 -16.99 2.03
N ILE A 429 -17.29 -16.32 3.19
CA ILE A 429 -18.48 -15.77 3.85
C ILE A 429 -18.85 -14.45 3.20
N SER A 430 -20.10 -14.34 2.73
CA SER A 430 -20.65 -13.06 2.27
C SER A 430 -21.38 -12.34 3.39
N TYR A 431 -21.01 -11.08 3.65
CA TYR A 431 -21.73 -10.22 4.58
C TYR A 431 -23.04 -9.73 3.93
N ARG A 432 -24.18 -10.18 4.46
CA ARG A 432 -25.53 -9.84 3.97
C ARG A 432 -25.77 -10.11 2.47
N GLY A 433 -25.06 -11.08 1.89
CA GLY A 433 -25.13 -11.35 0.45
C GLY A 433 -24.46 -10.28 -0.43
N LEU A 434 -23.76 -9.31 0.16
CA LEU A 434 -23.04 -8.27 -0.57
C LEU A 434 -21.77 -8.87 -1.19
N ASN A 435 -21.52 -8.50 -2.45
CA ASN A 435 -20.27 -8.81 -3.14
C ASN A 435 -19.22 -7.73 -2.84
N ASN A 436 -18.78 -7.65 -1.57
CA ASN A 436 -17.73 -6.73 -1.15
C ASN A 436 -16.68 -7.45 -0.31
N GLU A 437 -15.47 -7.55 -0.88
CA GLU A 437 -14.37 -8.33 -0.30
C GLU A 437 -13.91 -7.79 1.07
N VAL A 438 -14.01 -6.47 1.29
CA VAL A 438 -13.64 -5.83 2.57
C VAL A 438 -14.62 -6.20 3.67
N LEU A 439 -15.93 -6.16 3.39
CA LEU A 439 -16.94 -6.54 4.38
C LEU A 439 -16.88 -8.04 4.69
N ASN A 440 -16.66 -8.87 3.67
CA ASN A 440 -16.57 -10.33 3.81
C ASN A 440 -15.38 -10.74 4.70
N ARG A 441 -14.18 -10.21 4.44
CA ARG A 441 -13.00 -10.53 5.25
C ARG A 441 -13.12 -10.02 6.69
N LEU A 442 -13.69 -8.83 6.90
CA LEU A 442 -13.93 -8.30 8.26
C LEU A 442 -14.94 -9.17 9.02
N LYS A 443 -15.98 -9.65 8.34
CA LYS A 443 -16.95 -10.57 8.95
C LYS A 443 -16.31 -11.90 9.34
N LYS A 444 -15.49 -12.48 8.46
CA LYS A 444 -14.74 -13.72 8.75
C LYS A 444 -13.78 -13.51 9.93
N PHE A 445 -13.00 -12.43 9.90
CA PHE A 445 -12.06 -12.08 10.96
C PHE A 445 -12.77 -11.94 12.32
N ASP A 446 -13.85 -11.17 12.38
CA ASP A 446 -14.59 -10.97 13.63
C ASP A 446 -15.16 -12.28 14.20
N SER A 447 -15.59 -13.20 13.34
CA SER A 447 -16.03 -14.53 13.77
C SER A 447 -14.88 -15.33 14.41
N ILE A 448 -13.73 -15.42 13.73
CA ILE A 448 -12.55 -16.14 14.22
C ILE A 448 -12.01 -15.49 15.50
N PHE A 449 -11.97 -14.16 15.54
CA PHE A 449 -11.58 -13.40 16.71
C PHE A 449 -12.53 -13.64 17.89
N GLY A 450 -13.83 -13.79 17.62
CA GLY A 450 -14.83 -14.16 18.62
C GLY A 450 -14.56 -15.51 19.26
N ASP A 451 -14.24 -16.52 18.45
CA ASP A 451 -13.86 -17.86 18.94
C ASP A 451 -12.61 -17.79 19.83
N PHE A 452 -11.56 -17.10 19.37
CA PHE A 452 -10.36 -16.84 20.16
C PHE A 452 -10.68 -16.15 21.49
N LEU A 453 -11.47 -15.08 21.46
CA LEU A 453 -11.80 -14.29 22.65
C LEU A 453 -12.60 -15.12 23.66
N GLN A 454 -13.51 -15.99 23.17
CA GLN A 454 -14.26 -16.90 24.02
C GLN A 454 -13.34 -17.90 24.73
N GLU A 455 -12.43 -18.53 24.00
CA GLU A 455 -11.50 -19.50 24.58
C GLU A 455 -10.48 -18.84 25.52
N PHE A 456 -9.97 -17.66 25.16
CA PHE A 456 -9.14 -16.84 26.04
C PHE A 456 -9.84 -16.57 27.38
N LYS A 457 -11.10 -16.10 27.35
CA LYS A 457 -11.91 -15.80 28.55
C LYS A 457 -12.22 -17.03 29.42
N LYS A 458 -12.29 -18.23 28.84
CA LYS A 458 -12.48 -19.48 29.59
C LYS A 458 -11.20 -19.96 30.29
N SER A 459 -10.04 -19.55 29.79
CA SER A 459 -8.75 -20.00 30.31
C SER A 459 -8.30 -19.19 31.54
N ARG A 460 -7.49 -19.82 32.40
CA ARG A 460 -6.83 -19.15 33.54
C ARG A 460 -5.91 -18.00 33.11
N LEU A 461 -5.44 -18.02 31.87
CA LEU A 461 -4.65 -16.94 31.29
C LEU A 461 -5.38 -15.58 31.38
N SER A 462 -6.71 -15.56 31.23
CA SER A 462 -7.48 -14.30 31.29
C SER A 462 -7.48 -13.61 32.66
N GLU A 463 -7.18 -14.33 33.74
CA GLU A 463 -7.22 -13.79 35.11
C GLU A 463 -6.08 -12.79 35.38
N ASN A 464 -4.93 -12.99 34.74
CA ASN A 464 -3.71 -12.21 34.90
C ASN A 464 -3.22 -11.54 33.61
N THR A 465 -4.01 -11.54 32.54
CA THR A 465 -3.61 -10.99 31.23
C THR A 465 -4.48 -9.83 30.80
N VAL A 466 -3.83 -8.81 30.25
CA VAL A 466 -4.46 -7.69 29.55
C VAL A 466 -4.32 -7.93 28.05
N LEU A 467 -5.46 -7.95 27.37
CA LEU A 467 -5.56 -8.05 25.91
C LEU A 467 -5.76 -6.65 25.33
N ILE A 468 -4.86 -6.24 24.46
CA ILE A 468 -4.96 -4.99 23.70
C ILE A 468 -5.24 -5.34 22.23
N PHE A 469 -6.37 -4.86 21.71
CA PHE A 469 -6.69 -4.98 20.29
C PHE A 469 -6.48 -3.63 19.60
N THR A 470 -5.57 -3.61 18.61
CA THR A 470 -5.27 -2.45 17.77
C THR A 470 -5.04 -2.88 16.32
N SER A 471 -4.62 -1.97 15.45
CA SER A 471 -4.23 -2.27 14.07
C SER A 471 -2.82 -1.78 13.77
N ASP A 472 -2.16 -2.40 12.80
CA ASP A 472 -0.85 -1.99 12.31
C ASP A 472 -0.94 -0.65 11.53
N HIS A 473 -1.99 -0.49 10.74
CA HIS A 473 -2.39 0.71 10.01
C HIS A 473 -3.91 0.75 9.77
N SER A 474 -4.43 1.80 9.13
CA SER A 474 -5.84 1.87 8.77
C SER A 474 -6.22 0.85 7.69
N THR A 475 -7.50 0.78 7.32
CA THR A 475 -7.89 0.05 6.10
C THR A 475 -7.33 0.73 4.86
N PHE A 476 -6.79 -0.07 3.94
CA PHE A 476 -6.30 0.43 2.66
C PHE A 476 -7.48 1.00 1.85
N PRO A 477 -7.40 2.26 1.37
CA PRO A 477 -8.58 2.94 0.86
C PRO A 477 -8.90 2.58 -0.59
N ASP A 478 -9.00 1.29 -0.95
CA ASP A 478 -9.28 0.85 -2.31
C ASP A 478 -10.75 1.07 -2.75
N ARG A 479 -11.07 0.70 -4.00
CA ARG A 479 -12.44 0.81 -4.54
C ARG A 479 -13.48 -0.01 -3.75
N HIS A 480 -13.11 -1.14 -3.16
CA HIS A 480 -14.02 -2.00 -2.41
C HIS A 480 -14.34 -1.38 -1.05
N ALA A 481 -13.33 -0.87 -0.36
CA ALA A 481 -13.53 -0.18 0.90
C ALA A 481 -14.26 1.17 0.72
N ARG A 482 -13.98 1.94 -0.36
CA ARG A 482 -14.70 3.20 -0.64
C ARG A 482 -16.15 2.99 -1.08
N SER A 483 -16.44 1.88 -1.75
CA SER A 483 -17.83 1.51 -2.08
C SER A 483 -18.60 0.96 -0.87
N ALA A 484 -17.91 0.36 0.10
CA ALA A 484 -18.50 -0.04 1.38
C ALA A 484 -18.81 1.19 2.26
N ASP A 485 -17.89 2.13 2.40
CA ASP A 485 -18.11 3.37 3.15
C ASP A 485 -17.60 4.59 2.36
N PRO A 486 -18.52 5.37 1.74
CA PRO A 486 -18.16 6.57 0.98
C PRO A 486 -17.48 7.67 1.81
N ARG A 487 -17.54 7.60 3.15
CA ARG A 487 -16.83 8.52 4.06
C ARG A 487 -15.35 8.20 4.18
N MET A 488 -14.86 7.15 3.53
CA MET A 488 -13.45 6.76 3.64
C MET A 488 -12.54 7.76 2.93
N PRO A 489 -11.49 8.25 3.58
CA PRO A 489 -10.54 9.15 2.96
C PRO A 489 -9.88 8.53 1.74
N HIS A 490 -9.46 9.38 0.81
CA HIS A 490 -8.66 8.93 -0.32
C HIS A 490 -7.23 8.55 0.11
N PHE A 491 -6.71 9.16 1.17
CA PHE A 491 -5.39 8.86 1.73
C PHE A 491 -5.42 7.62 2.62
N PHE A 492 -4.27 6.97 2.78
CA PHE A 492 -4.09 5.81 3.67
C PHE A 492 -3.95 6.25 5.14
N VAL A 493 -4.91 7.05 5.58
CA VAL A 493 -5.00 7.70 6.89
C VAL A 493 -6.42 7.54 7.41
N ASP A 494 -6.57 6.95 8.60
CA ASP A 494 -7.86 6.82 9.25
C ASP A 494 -7.70 6.58 10.76
N LYS A 495 -8.82 6.62 11.48
CA LYS A 495 -8.88 6.16 12.87
C LYS A 495 -8.73 4.64 12.91
N ILE A 496 -7.93 4.13 13.83
CA ILE A 496 -7.73 2.69 14.10
C ILE A 496 -8.20 2.35 15.53
N PRO A 497 -8.71 1.13 15.77
CA PRO A 497 -9.22 0.78 17.08
C PRO A 497 -8.07 0.66 18.08
N PHE A 498 -8.34 0.95 19.35
CA PHE A 498 -7.45 0.62 20.45
C PHE A 498 -8.32 0.30 21.67
N LEU A 499 -8.51 -1.00 21.89
CA LEU A 499 -9.35 -1.56 22.95
C LEU A 499 -8.47 -2.29 23.96
N ILE A 500 -8.63 -1.97 25.24
CA ILE A 500 -7.87 -2.58 26.34
C ILE A 500 -8.84 -3.35 27.22
N TYR A 501 -8.73 -4.67 27.18
CA TYR A 501 -9.57 -5.61 27.92
C TYR A 501 -8.74 -6.38 28.93
N GLY A 502 -9.29 -6.65 30.12
CA GLY A 502 -8.63 -7.51 31.09
C GLY A 502 -9.30 -7.46 32.46
N ASN A 503 -8.98 -8.43 33.31
CA ASN A 503 -9.49 -8.46 34.67
C ASN A 503 -9.07 -7.20 35.45
N GLY A 504 -10.06 -6.48 36.00
CA GLY A 504 -9.86 -5.20 36.71
C GLY A 504 -9.86 -3.95 35.82
N ILE A 505 -9.92 -4.10 34.49
CA ILE A 505 -10.09 -2.96 33.57
C ILE A 505 -11.58 -2.64 33.46
N LYS A 506 -11.96 -1.41 33.78
CA LYS A 506 -13.34 -0.93 33.66
C LYS A 506 -13.55 -0.29 32.28
N HIS A 507 -14.77 -0.45 31.77
CA HIS A 507 -15.17 0.28 30.57
C HIS A 507 -15.10 1.80 30.81
N ASN A 508 -14.39 2.48 29.92
CA ASN A 508 -14.30 3.93 29.87
C ASN A 508 -13.84 4.32 28.46
N ILE A 509 -14.12 5.55 28.04
CA ILE A 509 -13.69 6.07 26.74
C ILE A 509 -12.76 7.26 26.99
N PHE A 510 -11.55 7.18 26.46
CA PHE A 510 -10.57 8.25 26.49
C PHE A 510 -10.35 8.77 25.06
N ASP A 511 -10.60 10.07 24.86
CA ASP A 511 -10.35 10.76 23.59
C ASP A 511 -8.85 11.07 23.45
N ALA A 512 -8.18 10.46 22.49
CA ALA A 512 -6.77 10.67 22.21
C ALA A 512 -6.46 11.96 21.44
N GLU A 513 -7.48 12.75 21.09
CA GLU A 513 -7.36 14.05 20.43
C GLU A 513 -6.54 14.03 19.13
N GLY A 514 -6.71 12.97 18.34
CA GLY A 514 -5.97 12.76 17.10
C GLY A 514 -4.57 12.17 17.31
N ALA A 515 -4.24 11.61 18.48
CA ALA A 515 -2.98 10.90 18.65
C ALA A 515 -2.83 9.78 17.61
N THR A 516 -1.62 9.57 17.11
CA THR A 516 -1.29 8.56 16.10
C THR A 516 -0.58 7.39 16.75
N SER A 517 -0.48 6.29 16.01
CA SER A 517 0.05 5.05 16.54
C SER A 517 1.54 5.07 16.92
N ILE A 518 2.23 6.16 16.62
CA ILE A 518 3.55 6.44 17.19
C ILE A 518 3.53 6.47 18.74
N ALA A 519 2.39 6.79 19.33
CA ALA A 519 2.19 6.88 20.78
C ALA A 519 1.95 5.52 21.45
N PHE A 520 1.85 4.42 20.69
CA PHE A 520 1.53 3.09 21.21
C PHE A 520 2.50 2.64 22.32
N MET A 521 3.78 2.46 22.00
CA MET A 521 4.75 1.91 22.94
C MET A 521 5.00 2.80 24.18
N PRO A 522 5.12 4.14 24.08
CA PRO A 522 5.20 5.00 25.25
C PRO A 522 3.98 4.87 26.18
N THR A 523 2.79 4.73 25.61
CA THR A 523 1.54 4.54 26.37
C THR A 523 1.49 3.17 27.04
N LEU A 524 1.94 2.12 26.36
CA LEU A 524 2.06 0.78 26.96
C LEU A 524 3.04 0.78 28.15
N LEU A 525 4.20 1.41 28.00
CA LEU A 525 5.19 1.53 29.07
C LEU A 525 4.67 2.36 30.26
N ASP A 526 3.85 3.38 30.00
CA ASP A 526 3.14 4.15 31.03
C ASP A 526 2.13 3.27 31.80
N PHE A 527 1.33 2.46 31.10
CA PHE A 527 0.44 1.47 31.74
C PHE A 527 1.19 0.48 32.63
N LEU A 528 2.39 0.08 32.21
CA LEU A 528 3.27 -0.83 32.94
C LEU A 528 4.06 -0.15 34.07
N GLY A 529 4.08 1.18 34.14
CA GLY A 529 4.88 1.92 35.12
C GLY A 529 6.38 1.98 34.81
N ILE A 530 6.78 1.64 33.57
CA ILE A 530 8.19 1.58 33.15
C ILE A 530 8.62 2.95 32.64
N LYS A 531 9.28 3.73 33.52
CA LYS A 531 9.61 5.14 33.24
C LYS A 531 11.04 5.37 32.80
N ASN A 532 12.02 4.76 33.45
CA ASN A 532 13.41 5.24 33.45
C ASN A 532 14.35 4.31 32.67
N PHE A 533 14.56 4.60 31.39
CA PHE A 533 15.64 3.99 30.60
C PHE A 533 16.03 4.89 29.41
N SER A 534 17.27 4.72 28.95
CA SER A 534 17.81 5.42 27.79
C SER A 534 17.09 4.98 26.52
N ASN A 535 16.37 5.87 25.86
CA ASN A 535 15.58 5.55 24.66
C ASN A 535 15.65 6.65 23.61
N MET A 536 15.11 6.38 22.41
CA MET A 536 14.99 7.33 21.30
C MET A 536 13.54 7.44 20.79
N MET A 537 12.56 7.18 21.66
CA MET A 537 11.16 7.23 21.29
C MET A 537 10.76 8.67 20.99
N ILE A 538 10.12 8.88 19.85
CA ILE A 538 9.74 10.21 19.36
C ILE A 538 8.34 10.57 19.84
N GLY A 539 7.44 9.59 19.83
CA GLY A 539 6.14 9.72 20.47
C GLY A 539 6.26 9.85 21.99
N CYS A 540 5.13 10.17 22.60
CA CYS A 540 4.95 10.25 24.05
C CYS A 540 3.71 9.45 24.45
N SER A 541 3.53 9.22 25.74
CA SER A 541 2.28 8.64 26.24
C SER A 541 1.08 9.48 25.77
N MET A 542 -0.04 8.83 25.41
CA MET A 542 -1.26 9.53 24.97
C MET A 542 -1.88 10.40 26.07
N PHE A 543 -1.44 10.23 27.33
CA PHE A 543 -1.88 11.04 28.47
C PHE A 543 -1.05 12.32 28.63
N GLU A 544 -0.13 12.60 27.71
CA GLU A 544 0.75 13.76 27.71
C GLU A 544 0.61 14.60 26.44
N LYS A 545 0.93 15.89 26.55
CA LYS A 545 0.94 16.78 25.38
C LYS A 545 2.22 16.55 24.56
N CYS A 546 2.05 16.02 23.36
CA CYS A 546 3.17 15.69 22.49
C CYS A 546 2.83 15.99 21.03
N SER A 547 3.55 16.91 20.40
CA SER A 547 3.28 17.29 19.00
C SER A 547 3.57 16.14 18.02
N ALA A 548 4.55 15.29 18.32
CA ALA A 548 4.88 14.13 17.49
C ALA A 548 3.73 13.12 17.41
N ASN A 549 2.92 13.01 18.47
CA ASN A 549 1.74 12.15 18.49
C ASN A 549 0.68 12.61 17.50
N ARG A 550 0.76 13.80 16.89
CA ARG A 550 -0.24 14.29 15.92
C ARG A 550 0.27 14.29 14.48
N LEU A 551 1.30 13.50 14.19
CA LEU A 551 1.95 13.45 12.89
C LEU A 551 1.78 12.08 12.24
N ILE A 552 1.51 12.12 10.94
CA ILE A 552 1.45 10.96 10.06
C ILE A 552 2.44 11.16 8.92
N VAL A 553 3.16 10.11 8.55
CA VAL A 553 4.15 10.13 7.46
C VAL A 553 3.89 8.94 6.54
N ILE A 554 3.60 9.21 5.27
CA ILE A 554 3.37 8.19 4.23
C ILE A 554 4.28 8.49 3.05
N GLY A 555 5.43 7.82 2.99
CA GLY A 555 6.47 8.21 2.04
C GLY A 555 6.92 9.65 2.30
N ASP A 556 6.76 10.52 1.32
CA ASP A 556 7.07 11.96 1.44
C ASP A 556 5.86 12.79 1.88
N GLU A 557 4.66 12.21 1.90
CA GLU A 557 3.45 12.91 2.35
C GLU A 557 3.41 12.98 3.88
N ARG A 558 3.07 14.16 4.40
CA ARG A 558 2.97 14.43 5.83
C ARG A 558 1.58 14.98 6.14
N PHE A 559 0.98 14.49 7.22
CA PHE A 559 -0.33 14.96 7.67
C PHE A 559 -0.27 15.29 9.17
N GLN A 560 -1.08 16.26 9.57
CA GLN A 560 -1.36 16.55 10.96
C GLN A 560 -2.77 16.07 11.31
N THR A 561 -2.91 15.45 12.47
CA THR A 561 -4.19 14.96 13.01
C THR A 561 -4.70 15.83 14.15
N SER A 562 -6.01 15.75 14.37
CA SER A 562 -6.78 16.48 15.38
C SER A 562 -8.08 15.73 15.68
N ARG A 563 -8.95 16.29 16.55
CA ARG A 563 -10.27 15.73 16.82
C ARG A 563 -11.18 15.79 15.58
N GLU A 564 -10.98 16.83 14.76
CA GLU A 564 -11.78 17.17 13.59
C GLU A 564 -11.41 16.34 12.36
N GLY A 565 -10.26 15.66 12.39
CA GLY A 565 -9.73 14.90 11.26
C GLY A 565 -8.25 15.12 11.05
N PHE A 566 -7.81 15.01 9.80
CA PHE A 566 -6.43 15.23 9.41
C PHE A 566 -6.32 16.18 8.23
N VAL A 567 -5.20 16.89 8.15
CA VAL A 567 -4.89 17.84 7.08
C VAL A 567 -3.49 17.59 6.53
N PRO A 568 -3.27 17.66 5.20
CA PRO A 568 -1.93 17.60 4.63
C PRO A 568 -1.08 18.80 5.10
N ILE A 569 0.14 18.51 5.55
CA ILE A 569 1.11 19.55 5.91
C ILE A 569 1.77 20.03 4.63
N LYS A 570 1.55 21.29 4.25
CA LYS A 570 2.26 21.92 3.13
C LYS A 570 3.65 22.37 3.59
N ASN A 571 4.63 22.43 2.69
CA ASN A 571 5.95 23.01 2.97
C ASN A 571 5.81 24.53 3.22
N ASN A 572 5.49 24.92 4.44
CA ASN A 572 5.49 26.30 4.92
C ASN A 572 6.22 26.37 6.28
N ASN A 573 6.73 27.56 6.62
CA ASN A 573 7.58 27.76 7.80
C ASN A 573 6.89 27.40 9.14
N GLU A 574 5.57 27.31 9.15
CA GLU A 574 4.75 26.99 10.33
C GLU A 574 5.04 25.59 10.91
N PHE A 575 5.41 24.62 10.07
CA PHE A 575 5.63 23.22 10.47
C PHE A 575 7.12 22.82 10.58
N HIS A 576 8.02 23.80 10.66
CA HIS A 576 9.46 23.54 10.63
C HIS A 576 9.93 22.56 11.72
N LYS A 577 9.41 22.67 12.95
CA LYS A 577 9.78 21.77 14.07
C LYS A 577 9.27 20.34 13.85
N GLN A 578 8.04 20.20 13.35
CA GLN A 578 7.43 18.91 13.03
C GLN A 578 8.21 18.21 11.92
N HIS A 579 8.59 18.96 10.88
CA HIS A 579 9.46 18.46 9.81
C HIS A 579 10.80 17.99 10.35
N GLN A 580 11.47 18.79 11.18
CA GLN A 580 12.74 18.40 11.79
C GLN A 580 12.65 17.10 12.60
N ILE A 581 11.62 16.93 13.42
CA ILE A 581 11.45 15.71 14.23
C ILE A 581 11.23 14.48 13.33
N VAL A 582 10.38 14.61 12.31
CA VAL A 582 10.15 13.55 11.33
C VAL A 582 11.45 13.23 10.59
N ASP A 583 12.16 14.24 10.08
CA ASP A 583 13.41 14.06 9.35
C ASP A 583 14.48 13.38 10.19
N LEU A 584 14.60 13.74 11.48
CA LEU A 584 15.49 13.06 12.41
C LEU A 584 15.09 11.60 12.64
N SER A 585 13.80 11.31 12.74
CA SER A 585 13.28 9.95 12.83
C SER A 585 13.62 9.10 11.60
N LEU A 586 13.39 9.66 10.41
CA LEU A 586 13.62 8.98 9.14
C LEU A 586 15.12 8.75 8.92
N ASN A 587 15.96 9.68 9.37
CA ASN A 587 17.42 9.50 9.32
C ASN A 587 17.89 8.45 10.33
N LEU A 588 17.25 8.34 11.49
CA LEU A 588 17.47 7.26 12.45
C LEU A 588 17.09 5.89 11.88
N SER A 589 16.01 5.77 11.11
CA SER A 589 15.64 4.50 10.48
C SER A 589 16.62 4.04 9.41
N ASP A 590 17.32 4.99 8.79
CA ASP A 590 18.12 4.77 7.57
C ASP A 590 19.63 4.84 7.81
N PHE A 591 20.05 4.96 9.07
CA PHE A 591 21.45 5.00 9.46
C PHE A 591 22.24 3.81 8.89
N ASN A 592 23.42 4.08 8.30
CA ASN A 592 24.38 3.09 7.79
C ASN A 592 25.39 2.72 8.88
#